data_AF-A0A6B0ZAZ9-F1
#
_entry.id   AF-A0A6B0ZAZ9-F1
#
_cell.length_a   1.000
_cell.length_b   1.000
_cell.length_c   1.000
_cell.angle_alpha   90.00
_cell.angle_beta   90.00
_cell.angle_gamma   90.00
#
_symmetry.space_group_name_H-M   'P 1'
#
loop_
_entity.id
_entity.type
_entity.pdbx_description
1 polymer ?
#
loop_
_entity_poly.entity_id
_entity_poly.type
_entity_poly.pdbx_seq_one_letter_code
_entity_poly.pdbx_strand_id
1 'polypeptide(L)'
;MNVSTTGAARSRSAQRWPGDPSGLTAAGIDFEALAHVLANTCRWGGRTRRFYSVAQRAVVASEAIASLDGLKPEERRTLALRALLADARIAWLGDVEAGGSTSARAAERHRRDGAAIDRAVLEAAGLDGVPTPEQNDLLRFVARMTDAAERRDLDGAGFGRDAGVAFPPLKRRIRPVEPGKAARLWLKRFRELTAPPAGAGASPAGAQAPAGNATDHEEKNDGAHLARTQREETQHGTEPESQGRARAA
;
A
#
# COMPACT_ATOMS: atom_id res chain seq x y z
N MET A 1 51.82 12.11 29.64
CA MET A 1 51.57 12.53 28.25
C MET A 1 50.45 11.66 27.71
N ASN A 2 49.23 12.19 27.66
CA ASN A 2 48.07 11.52 27.09
C ASN A 2 47.66 12.30 25.86
N VAL A 3 47.66 11.67 24.70
CA VAL A 3 46.92 12.16 23.54
C VAL A 3 46.09 11.00 23.01
N SER A 4 44.82 11.03 23.37
CA SER A 4 43.76 10.27 22.73
C SER A 4 43.50 10.88 21.35
N THR A 5 43.38 10.03 20.32
CA THR A 5 42.74 10.41 19.05
C THR A 5 41.83 9.25 18.65
N THR A 6 40.57 9.27 19.10
CA THR A 6 39.39 9.82 18.41
C THR A 6 38.93 8.94 17.24
N GLY A 7 37.73 8.38 17.41
CA GLY A 7 37.12 7.37 16.56
C GLY A 7 36.86 7.81 15.13
N ALA A 8 37.03 6.86 14.23
CA ALA A 8 36.60 6.96 12.85
C ALA A 8 35.06 6.95 12.80
N ALA A 9 34.48 8.13 12.62
CA ALA A 9 33.12 8.29 12.14
C ALA A 9 33.02 7.59 10.77
N ARG A 10 32.29 6.46 10.73
CA ARG A 10 31.87 5.86 9.46
C ARG A 10 30.96 6.88 8.78
N SER A 11 31.47 7.57 7.76
CA SER A 11 30.63 8.39 6.90
C SER A 11 29.56 7.48 6.32
N ARG A 12 28.28 7.74 6.62
CA ARG A 12 27.17 7.17 5.87
C ARG A 12 27.31 7.73 4.46
N SER A 13 27.99 6.99 3.57
CA SER A 13 27.78 7.18 2.15
C SER A 13 26.28 7.12 1.96
N ALA A 14 25.68 8.21 1.48
CA ALA A 14 24.25 8.27 1.24
C ALA A 14 23.93 7.15 0.26
N GLN A 15 23.40 6.05 0.78
CA GLN A 15 23.04 4.89 -0.03
C GLN A 15 22.02 5.41 -1.05
N ARG A 16 22.39 5.42 -2.34
CA ARG A 16 21.43 5.69 -3.41
C ARG A 16 20.46 4.52 -3.40
N TRP A 17 19.27 4.77 -2.84
CA TRP A 17 18.22 3.78 -2.73
C TRP A 17 17.29 3.91 -3.97
N PRO A 18 16.91 2.82 -4.64
CA PRO A 18 17.38 1.46 -4.43
C PRO A 18 18.81 1.28 -4.99
N GLY A 19 19.66 0.60 -4.22
CA GLY A 19 21.04 0.27 -4.62
C GLY A 19 21.11 -0.97 -5.51
N ASP A 20 22.32 -1.50 -5.72
CA ASP A 20 22.52 -2.81 -6.34
C ASP A 20 21.81 -3.89 -5.51
N PRO A 21 20.93 -4.72 -6.11
CA PRO A 21 20.31 -5.83 -5.39
C PRO A 21 21.32 -6.91 -4.98
N SER A 22 22.51 -6.95 -5.59
CA SER A 22 23.59 -7.87 -5.23
C SER A 22 24.10 -7.54 -3.82
N GLY A 23 23.73 -8.36 -2.84
CA GLY A 23 24.06 -8.13 -1.42
C GLY A 23 22.99 -7.39 -0.62
N LEU A 24 21.77 -7.25 -1.14
CA LEU A 24 20.64 -6.73 -0.37
C LEU A 24 20.34 -7.65 0.82
N THR A 25 20.28 -7.07 2.02
CA THR A 25 19.92 -7.75 3.27
C THR A 25 18.69 -7.08 3.89
N ALA A 26 18.04 -7.78 4.83
CA ALA A 26 16.87 -7.25 5.54
C ALA A 26 17.14 -5.90 6.23
N ALA A 27 18.32 -5.74 6.85
CA ALA A 27 18.71 -4.49 7.50
C ALA A 27 18.88 -3.30 6.54
N GLY A 28 19.05 -3.56 5.24
CA GLY A 28 19.15 -2.53 4.20
C GLY A 28 17.82 -2.10 3.59
N ILE A 29 16.69 -2.66 4.03
CA ILE A 29 15.36 -2.33 3.51
C ILE A 29 14.84 -1.07 4.19
N ASP A 30 14.66 -0.01 3.40
CA ASP A 30 13.95 1.20 3.79
C ASP A 30 12.53 1.17 3.21
N PHE A 31 11.54 0.96 4.08
CA PHE A 31 10.13 0.89 3.68
C PHE A 31 9.54 2.23 3.25
N GLU A 32 10.10 3.36 3.69
CA GLU A 32 9.66 4.70 3.27
C GLU A 32 10.15 5.00 1.86
N ALA A 33 11.41 4.67 1.57
CA ALA A 33 11.95 4.75 0.22
C ALA A 33 11.26 3.75 -0.73
N LEU A 34 10.94 2.53 -0.25
CA LEU A 34 10.16 1.55 -1.00
C LEU A 34 8.78 2.08 -1.38
N ALA A 35 8.05 2.63 -0.40
CA ALA A 35 6.75 3.24 -0.67
C ALA A 35 6.85 4.36 -1.70
N HIS A 36 7.90 5.20 -1.61
CA HIS A 36 8.13 6.27 -2.57
C HIS A 36 8.35 5.74 -3.99
N VAL A 37 9.25 4.77 -4.19
CA VAL A 37 9.53 4.27 -5.54
C VAL A 37 8.36 3.49 -6.12
N LEU A 38 7.72 2.61 -5.35
CA LEU A 38 6.53 1.88 -5.82
C LEU A 38 5.38 2.83 -6.17
N ALA A 39 5.25 3.95 -5.46
CA ALA A 39 4.22 4.94 -5.73
C ALA A 39 4.49 5.78 -6.98
N ASN A 40 5.75 5.88 -7.42
CA ASN A 40 6.14 6.56 -8.65
C ASN A 40 6.35 5.59 -9.83
N THR A 41 6.32 4.28 -9.58
CA THR A 41 6.38 3.27 -10.64
C THR A 41 4.99 3.01 -11.20
N CYS A 42 4.80 3.34 -12.48
CA CYS A 42 3.57 3.05 -13.21
C CYS A 42 3.39 1.54 -13.37
N ARG A 43 2.15 1.08 -13.18
CA ARG A 43 1.72 -0.20 -13.72
C ARG A 43 1.53 -0.11 -15.23
N TRP A 44 1.70 -1.24 -15.91
CA TRP A 44 1.47 -1.36 -17.36
C TRP A 44 2.33 -0.39 -18.17
N GLY A 45 3.55 -0.09 -17.70
CA GLY A 45 4.45 0.87 -18.34
C GLY A 45 3.83 2.27 -18.53
N GLY A 46 2.80 2.62 -17.76
CA GLY A 46 2.06 3.87 -17.93
C GLY A 46 1.08 3.90 -19.08
N ARG A 47 0.77 2.76 -19.73
CA ARG A 47 -0.16 2.66 -20.87
C ARG A 47 -1.63 2.83 -20.48
N THR A 48 -1.93 3.29 -19.28
CA THR A 48 -3.28 3.58 -18.80
C THR A 48 -3.62 5.06 -19.04
N ARG A 49 -4.91 5.42 -19.17
CA ARG A 49 -5.31 6.83 -19.36
C ARG A 49 -5.03 7.74 -18.16
N ARG A 50 -4.86 7.16 -16.97
CA ARG A 50 -4.59 7.87 -15.72
C ARG A 50 -3.50 7.14 -14.98
N PHE A 51 -2.58 7.89 -14.39
CA PHE A 51 -1.49 7.35 -13.58
C PHE A 51 -2.02 6.34 -12.54
N TYR A 52 -1.50 5.12 -12.57
CA TYR A 52 -1.83 4.07 -11.62
C TYR A 52 -0.54 3.35 -11.21
N SER A 53 -0.24 3.38 -9.92
CA SER A 53 1.06 2.95 -9.39
C SER A 53 1.06 1.53 -8.85
N VAL A 54 2.26 0.95 -8.79
CA VAL A 54 2.49 -0.35 -8.14
C VAL A 54 2.12 -0.29 -6.66
N ALA A 55 2.41 0.81 -5.95
CA ALA A 55 2.00 0.98 -4.56
C ALA A 55 0.48 0.91 -4.39
N GLN A 56 -0.28 1.55 -5.29
CA GLN A 56 -1.75 1.50 -5.22
C GLN A 56 -2.26 0.08 -5.46
N ARG A 57 -1.72 -0.65 -6.45
CA ARG A 57 -2.04 -2.06 -6.70
C ARG A 57 -1.80 -2.92 -5.45
N ALA A 58 -0.64 -2.77 -4.82
CA ALA A 58 -0.27 -3.52 -3.64
C ALA A 58 -1.26 -3.29 -2.47
N VAL A 59 -1.69 -2.04 -2.25
CA VAL A 59 -2.73 -1.70 -1.26
C VAL A 59 -4.06 -2.36 -1.62
N VAL A 60 -4.48 -2.31 -2.88
CA VAL A 60 -5.73 -2.95 -3.35
C VAL A 60 -5.72 -4.45 -3.06
N ALA A 61 -4.62 -5.14 -3.38
CA ALA A 61 -4.46 -6.58 -3.14
C ALA A 61 -4.46 -6.91 -1.64
N SER A 62 -3.75 -6.11 -0.83
CA SER A 62 -3.71 -6.25 0.64
C SER A 62 -5.09 -6.07 1.29
N GLU A 63 -5.85 -5.07 0.85
CA GLU A 63 -7.21 -4.81 1.35
C GLU A 63 -8.19 -5.89 0.89
N ALA A 64 -8.02 -6.44 -0.32
CA ALA A 64 -8.81 -7.56 -0.80
C ALA A 64 -8.65 -8.80 0.09
N ILE A 65 -7.41 -9.17 0.47
CA ILE A 65 -7.17 -10.27 1.42
C ILE A 65 -7.86 -9.97 2.77
N ALA A 66 -7.73 -8.75 3.28
CA ALA A 66 -8.32 -8.40 4.57
C ALA A 66 -9.84 -8.44 4.59
N SER A 67 -10.50 -8.36 3.44
CA SER A 67 -11.95 -8.48 3.30
C SER A 67 -12.47 -9.92 3.15
N LEU A 68 -11.59 -10.93 3.09
CA LEU A 68 -12.00 -12.33 2.88
C LEU A 68 -12.53 -12.98 4.14
N ASP A 69 -13.73 -13.55 4.13
CA ASP A 69 -14.22 -14.32 5.27
C ASP A 69 -13.48 -15.66 5.45
N GLY A 70 -13.63 -16.29 6.61
CA GLY A 70 -13.10 -17.63 6.89
C GLY A 70 -11.62 -17.71 7.29
N LEU A 71 -10.85 -16.62 7.20
CA LEU A 71 -9.46 -16.57 7.68
C LEU A 71 -9.38 -16.16 9.15
N LYS A 72 -8.54 -16.85 9.93
CA LYS A 72 -8.16 -16.43 11.29
C LYS A 72 -7.50 -15.04 11.24
N PRO A 73 -7.66 -14.19 12.27
CA PRO A 73 -7.12 -12.82 12.26
C PRO A 73 -5.64 -12.72 11.94
N GLU A 74 -4.80 -13.55 12.58
CA GLU A 74 -3.35 -13.54 12.35
C GLU A 74 -2.95 -14.03 10.95
N GLU A 75 -3.66 -15.04 10.44
CA GLU A 75 -3.45 -15.53 9.07
C GLU A 75 -3.83 -14.46 8.04
N ARG A 76 -5.02 -13.85 8.20
CA ARG A 76 -5.49 -12.74 7.36
C ARG A 76 -4.48 -11.60 7.34
N ARG A 77 -3.98 -11.22 8.51
CA ARG A 77 -2.97 -10.17 8.67
C ARG A 77 -1.67 -10.52 7.92
N THR A 78 -1.15 -11.73 8.15
CA THR A 78 0.06 -12.25 7.51
C THR A 78 -0.07 -12.25 5.99
N LEU A 79 -1.19 -12.77 5.46
CA LEU A 79 -1.45 -12.82 4.03
C LEU A 79 -1.66 -11.42 3.43
N ALA A 80 -2.32 -10.51 4.15
CA ALA A 80 -2.48 -9.13 3.70
C ALA A 80 -1.14 -8.40 3.61
N LEU A 81 -0.20 -8.69 4.52
CA LEU A 81 1.17 -8.14 4.46
C LEU A 81 1.97 -8.74 3.31
N ARG A 82 1.87 -10.06 3.10
CA ARG A 82 2.48 -10.74 1.92
C ARG A 82 1.96 -10.15 0.61
N ALA A 83 0.65 -9.90 0.50
CA ALA A 83 0.05 -9.28 -0.68
C ALA A 83 0.53 -7.84 -0.89
N LEU A 84 0.74 -7.06 0.18
CA LEU A 84 1.28 -5.70 0.11
C LEU A 84 2.74 -5.68 -0.39
N LEU A 85 3.52 -6.70 -0.05
CA LEU A 85 4.95 -6.81 -0.37
C LEU A 85 5.23 -7.59 -1.66
N ALA A 86 4.22 -8.21 -2.28
CA ALA A 86 4.38 -9.11 -3.42
C ALA A 86 5.11 -8.46 -4.61
N ASP A 87 4.88 -7.16 -4.81
CA ASP A 87 5.48 -6.39 -5.91
C ASP A 87 6.73 -5.60 -5.48
N ALA A 88 7.23 -5.75 -4.26
CA ALA A 88 8.33 -4.93 -3.74
C ALA A 88 9.59 -4.97 -4.62
N ARG A 89 9.89 -6.13 -5.21
CA ARG A 89 11.03 -6.30 -6.13
C ARG A 89 11.00 -5.37 -7.33
N ILE A 90 9.83 -4.85 -7.72
CA ILE A 90 9.68 -3.89 -8.82
C ILE A 90 10.48 -2.62 -8.55
N ALA A 91 10.69 -2.23 -7.29
CA ALA A 91 11.52 -1.06 -6.98
C ALA A 91 12.96 -1.20 -7.48
N TRP A 92 13.50 -2.43 -7.54
CA TRP A 92 14.84 -2.69 -8.06
C TRP A 92 14.82 -3.13 -9.53
N LEU A 93 13.79 -3.86 -9.93
CA LEU A 93 13.78 -4.59 -11.20
C LEU A 93 12.94 -3.94 -12.30
N GLY A 94 12.09 -2.98 -11.94
CA GLY A 94 11.10 -2.39 -12.83
C GLY A 94 9.84 -3.26 -12.94
N ASP A 95 8.77 -2.68 -13.48
CA ASP A 95 7.54 -3.42 -13.74
C ASP A 95 7.70 -4.20 -15.04
N VAL A 96 7.88 -5.51 -14.91
CA VAL A 96 7.85 -6.45 -16.02
C VAL A 96 6.42 -6.95 -16.14
N GLU A 97 5.71 -6.41 -17.13
CA GLU A 97 4.33 -6.78 -17.40
C GLU A 97 4.21 -8.28 -17.70
N ALA A 98 3.28 -8.96 -17.02
CA ALA A 98 2.89 -10.31 -17.41
C ALA A 98 2.26 -10.28 -18.81
N GLY A 99 3.03 -10.73 -19.81
CA GLY A 99 2.62 -10.80 -21.22
C GLY A 99 3.00 -9.60 -22.09
N GLY A 100 3.76 -8.64 -21.57
CA GLY A 100 4.36 -7.57 -22.38
C GLY A 100 5.65 -8.01 -23.08
N SER A 101 6.11 -7.23 -24.06
CA SER A 101 7.43 -7.43 -24.67
C SER A 101 8.53 -7.13 -23.65
N THR A 102 8.94 -8.17 -22.93
CA THR A 102 10.02 -8.10 -21.95
C THR A 102 11.30 -8.53 -22.63
N SER A 103 12.35 -7.69 -22.56
CA SER A 103 13.65 -8.12 -23.07
C SER A 103 14.14 -9.38 -22.33
N ALA A 104 14.79 -10.30 -23.04
CA ALA A 104 15.39 -11.49 -22.41
C ALA A 104 16.30 -11.12 -21.23
N ARG A 105 17.01 -9.98 -21.33
CA ARG A 105 17.86 -9.44 -20.26
C ARG A 105 17.07 -9.05 -19.01
N ALA A 106 15.92 -8.40 -19.16
CA ALA A 106 15.07 -8.03 -18.03
C ALA A 106 14.48 -9.29 -17.36
N ALA A 107 13.95 -10.23 -18.16
CA ALA A 107 13.44 -11.50 -17.64
C ALA A 107 14.52 -12.28 -16.87
N GLU A 108 15.74 -12.33 -17.42
CA GLU A 108 16.87 -12.98 -16.75
C GLU A 108 17.25 -12.30 -15.43
N ARG A 109 17.25 -10.96 -15.40
CA ARG A 109 17.48 -10.22 -14.17
C ARG A 109 16.41 -10.49 -13.11
N HIS A 110 15.14 -10.55 -13.50
CA HIS A 110 14.05 -10.93 -12.60
C HIS A 110 14.22 -12.33 -12.00
N ARG A 111 14.65 -13.31 -12.81
CA ARG A 111 14.89 -14.67 -12.34
C ARG A 111 16.06 -14.74 -11.37
N ARG A 112 17.18 -14.08 -11.69
CA ARG A 112 18.40 -14.13 -10.88
C ARG A 112 18.26 -13.42 -9.54
N ASP A 113 17.72 -12.20 -9.55
CA ASP A 113 17.80 -11.31 -8.39
C ASP A 113 16.48 -11.30 -7.58
N GLY A 114 15.36 -11.68 -8.20
CA GLY A 114 14.01 -11.53 -7.63
C GLY A 114 13.83 -12.26 -6.30
N ALA A 115 14.21 -13.53 -6.22
CA ALA A 115 14.04 -14.33 -5.01
C ALA A 115 14.89 -13.82 -3.83
N ALA A 116 16.07 -13.26 -4.10
CA ALA A 116 16.92 -12.66 -3.07
C ALA A 116 16.29 -11.36 -2.53
N ILE A 117 15.75 -10.53 -3.41
CA ILE A 117 15.05 -9.29 -3.02
C ILE A 117 13.81 -9.61 -2.20
N ASP A 118 12.97 -10.56 -2.67
CA ASP A 118 11.77 -10.95 -1.93
C ASP A 118 12.10 -11.42 -0.52
N ARG A 119 13.14 -12.25 -0.38
CA ARG A 119 13.59 -12.75 0.92
C ARG A 119 13.98 -11.61 1.84
N ALA A 120 14.84 -10.70 1.37
CA ALA A 120 15.29 -9.56 2.17
C ALA A 120 14.12 -8.67 2.60
N VAL A 121 13.15 -8.40 1.71
CA VAL A 121 11.96 -7.60 2.02
C VAL A 121 11.05 -8.29 3.04
N LEU A 122 10.79 -9.59 2.87
CA LEU A 122 9.94 -10.35 3.78
C LEU A 122 10.57 -10.47 5.17
N GLU A 123 11.87 -10.77 5.24
CA GLU A 123 12.65 -10.83 6.48
C GLU A 123 12.65 -9.45 7.19
N ALA A 124 12.87 -8.36 6.46
CA ALA A 124 12.79 -7.00 7.02
C ALA A 124 11.40 -6.65 7.56
N ALA A 125 10.34 -7.26 7.01
CA ALA A 125 8.97 -7.07 7.46
C ALA A 125 8.58 -8.00 8.62
N GLY A 126 9.50 -8.84 9.12
CA GLY A 126 9.24 -9.83 10.17
C GLY A 126 8.35 -10.99 9.70
N LEU A 127 8.29 -11.25 8.39
CA LEU A 127 7.55 -12.37 7.83
C LEU A 127 8.44 -13.60 7.71
N ASP A 128 8.43 -14.41 8.76
CA ASP A 128 9.08 -15.70 8.77
C ASP A 128 8.17 -16.79 8.20
N GLY A 129 8.76 -17.79 7.57
CA GLY A 129 8.07 -18.97 7.06
C GLY A 129 7.61 -18.88 5.61
N VAL A 130 7.49 -20.06 5.00
CA VAL A 130 6.98 -20.23 3.64
C VAL A 130 5.45 -20.40 3.74
N PRO A 131 4.65 -19.63 2.99
CA PRO A 131 3.20 -19.82 2.96
C PRO A 131 2.85 -21.24 2.51
N THR A 132 1.78 -21.80 3.07
CA THR A 132 1.28 -23.12 2.64
C THR A 132 0.86 -23.08 1.16
N PRO A 133 0.70 -24.24 0.49
CA PRO A 133 0.17 -24.29 -0.87
C PRO A 133 -1.17 -23.53 -1.02
N GLU A 134 -2.09 -23.68 -0.06
CA GLU A 134 -3.40 -23.05 -0.06
C GLU A 134 -3.30 -21.53 0.11
N GLN A 135 -2.42 -21.07 1.00
CA GLN A 135 -2.13 -19.65 1.18
C GLN A 135 -1.53 -19.03 -0.08
N ASN A 136 -0.63 -19.76 -0.74
CA ASN A 136 -0.07 -19.35 -2.03
C ASN A 136 -1.13 -19.29 -3.14
N ASP A 137 -2.03 -20.25 -3.20
CA ASP A 137 -3.16 -20.23 -4.12
C ASP A 137 -4.06 -19.03 -3.87
N LEU A 138 -4.34 -18.71 -2.60
CA LEU A 138 -5.14 -17.55 -2.24
C LEU A 138 -4.48 -16.23 -2.66
N LEU A 139 -3.18 -16.08 -2.42
CA LEU A 139 -2.41 -14.90 -2.86
C LEU A 139 -2.44 -14.76 -4.39
N ARG A 140 -2.26 -15.87 -5.13
CA ARG A 140 -2.38 -15.88 -6.60
C ARG A 140 -3.79 -15.53 -7.07
N PHE A 141 -4.81 -16.06 -6.38
CA PHE A 141 -6.21 -15.80 -6.68
C PHE A 141 -6.53 -14.30 -6.53
N VAL A 142 -6.14 -13.69 -5.41
CA VAL A 142 -6.33 -12.24 -5.19
C VAL A 142 -5.53 -11.39 -6.19
N ALA A 143 -4.30 -11.78 -6.53
CA ALA A 143 -3.52 -11.09 -7.54
C ALA A 143 -4.26 -11.08 -8.90
N ARG A 144 -4.82 -12.22 -9.33
CA ARG A 144 -5.61 -12.31 -10.57
C ARG A 144 -6.90 -11.49 -10.53
N MET A 145 -7.61 -11.46 -9.39
CA MET A 145 -8.80 -10.60 -9.23
C MET A 145 -8.43 -9.11 -9.31
N THR A 146 -7.28 -8.76 -8.75
CA THR A 146 -6.75 -7.38 -8.79
C THR A 146 -6.41 -6.99 -10.22
N ASP A 147 -5.68 -7.84 -10.95
CA ASP A 147 -5.37 -7.60 -12.37
C ASP A 147 -6.63 -7.52 -13.24
N ALA A 148 -7.66 -8.34 -12.96
CA ALA A 148 -8.95 -8.26 -13.64
C ALA A 148 -9.68 -6.94 -13.33
N ALA A 149 -9.63 -6.45 -12.08
CA ALA A 149 -10.19 -5.14 -11.73
C ALA A 149 -9.43 -4.00 -12.41
N GLU A 150 -8.09 -4.08 -12.52
CA GLU A 150 -7.27 -3.12 -13.26
C GLU A 150 -7.67 -3.06 -14.72
N ARG A 151 -7.78 -4.21 -15.39
CA ARG A 151 -8.21 -4.29 -16.81
C ARG A 151 -9.60 -3.71 -17.02
N ARG A 152 -10.51 -3.92 -16.08
CA ARG A 152 -11.90 -3.44 -16.12
C ARG A 152 -12.01 -1.93 -15.87
N ASP A 153 -11.19 -1.38 -14.97
CA ASP A 153 -11.37 -0.02 -14.47
C ASP A 153 -10.39 1.01 -15.06
N LEU A 154 -9.25 0.54 -15.59
CA LEU A 154 -8.21 1.37 -16.18
C LEU A 154 -8.31 1.33 -17.71
N ASP A 155 -9.24 2.13 -18.24
CA ASP A 155 -9.38 2.35 -19.69
C ASP A 155 -8.03 2.66 -20.35
N GLY A 156 -7.78 2.06 -21.52
CA GLY A 156 -6.68 2.42 -22.40
C GLY A 156 -5.40 1.61 -22.28
N ALA A 157 -5.28 0.66 -21.34
CA ALA A 157 -4.11 -0.21 -21.17
C ALA A 157 -3.84 -1.20 -22.33
N GLY A 158 -4.48 -1.01 -23.49
CA GLY A 158 -4.33 -1.87 -24.66
C GLY A 158 -4.98 -3.25 -24.52
N PHE A 159 -5.75 -3.47 -23.44
CA PHE A 159 -6.60 -4.63 -23.33
C PHE A 159 -7.76 -4.43 -24.30
N GLY A 160 -7.70 -5.04 -25.48
CA GLY A 160 -8.80 -4.98 -26.44
C GLY A 160 -10.12 -5.32 -25.75
N ARG A 161 -11.24 -4.77 -26.25
CA ARG A 161 -12.58 -5.06 -25.70
C ARG A 161 -12.90 -6.57 -25.66
N ASP A 162 -12.18 -7.35 -26.45
CA ASP A 162 -12.29 -8.81 -26.58
C ASP A 162 -11.22 -9.60 -25.79
N ALA A 163 -10.33 -8.92 -25.06
CA ALA A 163 -9.51 -9.56 -24.04
C ALA A 163 -10.40 -9.82 -22.83
N GLY A 164 -11.33 -10.77 -22.98
CA GLY A 164 -12.37 -11.11 -22.01
C GLY A 164 -11.83 -11.13 -20.59
N VAL A 165 -12.67 -10.72 -19.64
CA VAL A 165 -12.32 -10.80 -18.22
C VAL A 165 -12.20 -12.29 -17.87
N ALA A 166 -11.03 -12.88 -18.10
CA ALA A 166 -10.76 -14.31 -17.92
C ALA A 166 -10.81 -14.72 -16.43
N PHE A 167 -11.12 -13.77 -15.55
CA PHE A 167 -11.17 -13.95 -14.12
C PHE A 167 -12.12 -12.91 -13.47
N PRO A 168 -12.84 -13.25 -12.39
CA PRO A 168 -13.73 -12.30 -11.72
C PRO A 168 -12.94 -11.10 -11.16
N PRO A 169 -13.31 -9.86 -11.49
CA PRO A 169 -12.67 -8.68 -10.93
C PRO A 169 -13.13 -8.44 -9.49
N LEU A 170 -12.32 -7.73 -8.69
CA LEU A 170 -12.73 -7.25 -7.38
C LEU A 170 -14.04 -6.43 -7.47
N LYS A 171 -14.92 -6.57 -6.48
CA LYS A 171 -16.20 -5.84 -6.43
C LYS A 171 -16.01 -4.33 -6.43
N ARG A 172 -15.01 -3.84 -5.67
CA ARG A 172 -14.64 -2.42 -5.63
C ARG A 172 -14.09 -1.96 -6.98
N ARG A 173 -14.34 -0.70 -7.31
CA ARG A 173 -13.74 -0.03 -8.48
C ARG A 173 -12.41 0.60 -8.11
N ILE A 174 -11.41 0.47 -8.98
CA ILE A 174 -10.14 1.16 -8.83
C ILE A 174 -10.29 2.60 -9.31
N ARG A 175 -9.99 3.55 -8.41
CA ARG A 175 -9.88 4.97 -8.73
C ARG A 175 -8.41 5.37 -8.56
N PRO A 176 -7.69 5.67 -9.64
CA PRO A 176 -6.28 5.99 -9.52
C PRO A 176 -6.04 7.21 -8.63
N VAL A 177 -4.98 7.17 -7.83
CA VAL A 177 -4.57 8.26 -6.93
C VAL A 177 -3.18 8.76 -7.28
N GLU A 178 -2.87 10.00 -6.95
CA GLU A 178 -1.56 10.59 -7.17
C GLU A 178 -0.45 9.86 -6.38
N PRO A 179 0.82 9.85 -6.88
CA PRO A 179 1.93 9.14 -6.24
C PRO A 179 2.08 9.41 -4.75
N GLY A 180 2.04 10.69 -4.33
CA GLY A 180 2.21 11.05 -2.93
C GLY A 180 1.14 10.42 -2.02
N LYS A 181 -0.10 10.31 -2.50
CA LYS A 181 -1.19 9.64 -1.77
C LYS A 181 -1.04 8.13 -1.79
N ALA A 182 -0.63 7.54 -2.91
CA ALA A 182 -0.34 6.10 -2.98
C ALA A 182 0.75 5.68 -1.99
N ALA A 183 1.85 6.45 -1.88
CA ALA A 183 2.92 6.20 -0.91
C ALA A 183 2.41 6.25 0.54
N ARG A 184 1.61 7.27 0.89
CA ARG A 184 1.00 7.39 2.23
C ARG A 184 0.06 6.24 2.55
N LEU A 185 -0.78 5.83 1.59
CA LEU A 185 -1.69 4.69 1.77
C LEU A 185 -0.92 3.38 1.96
N TRP A 186 0.15 3.18 1.19
CA TRP A 186 1.00 2.00 1.30
C TRP A 186 1.70 1.96 2.67
N LEU A 187 2.31 3.06 3.13
CA LEU A 187 2.96 3.13 4.44
C LEU A 187 1.97 2.97 5.60
N LYS A 188 0.80 3.61 5.51
CA LYS A 188 -0.27 3.42 6.50
C LYS A 188 -0.65 1.95 6.58
N ARG A 189 -0.86 1.30 5.44
CA ARG A 189 -1.22 -0.11 5.37
C ARG A 189 -0.13 -1.03 5.90
N PHE A 190 1.14 -0.75 5.57
CA PHE A 190 2.29 -1.48 6.09
C PHE A 190 2.35 -1.40 7.61
N ARG A 191 2.27 -0.18 8.17
CA ARG A 191 2.29 0.06 9.63
C ARG A 191 1.13 -0.60 10.35
N GLU A 192 -0.08 -0.56 9.78
CA GLU A 192 -1.25 -1.29 10.32
C GLU A 192 -0.99 -2.80 10.42
N LEU A 193 -0.31 -3.37 9.42
CA LEU A 193 -0.07 -4.80 9.31
C LEU A 193 1.18 -5.27 10.05
N THR A 194 2.08 -4.37 10.45
CA THR A 194 3.27 -4.69 11.27
C THR A 194 3.17 -4.26 12.74
N ALA A 195 2.25 -3.36 13.10
CA ALA A 195 2.06 -2.93 14.49
C ALA A 195 1.56 -4.09 15.39
N PRO A 196 1.97 -4.21 16.66
CA PRO A 196 1.44 -5.26 17.54
C PRO A 196 -0.10 -5.27 17.54
N PRO A 197 -0.77 -6.44 17.56
CA PRO A 197 -2.22 -6.48 17.68
C PRO A 197 -2.63 -5.68 18.92
N ALA A 198 -3.56 -4.73 18.75
CA ALA A 198 -4.05 -3.89 19.83
C ALA A 198 -4.61 -4.80 20.94
N GLY A 199 -3.90 -4.91 22.06
CA GLY A 199 -4.19 -5.83 23.15
C GLY A 199 -2.97 -6.57 23.72
N ALA A 200 -1.82 -6.58 23.02
CA ALA A 200 -0.60 -7.25 23.50
C ALA A 200 0.32 -6.36 24.37
N GLY A 201 -0.10 -5.16 24.76
CA GLY A 201 0.74 -4.22 25.49
C GLY A 201 -0.03 -3.18 26.31
N ALA A 202 -0.57 -3.60 27.45
CA ALA A 202 -0.74 -2.77 28.65
C ALA A 202 -1.20 -3.67 29.82
N SER A 203 -0.25 -4.35 30.47
CA SER A 203 -0.44 -4.74 31.87
C SER A 203 0.09 -3.59 32.72
N PRO A 204 -0.73 -2.91 33.54
CA PRO A 204 -0.25 -1.84 34.40
C PRO A 204 0.42 -2.46 35.63
N ALA A 205 1.62 -2.99 35.46
CA ALA A 205 2.49 -3.33 36.57
C ALA A 205 3.32 -2.09 36.93
N GLY A 206 2.95 -1.41 38.02
CA GLY A 206 3.77 -0.36 38.62
C GLY A 206 3.03 0.93 38.97
N ALA A 207 1.85 0.85 39.59
CA ALA A 207 1.36 1.98 40.37
C ALA A 207 2.24 2.09 41.64
N GLN A 208 3.28 2.93 41.57
CA GLN A 208 3.83 3.58 42.76
C GLN A 208 3.36 5.03 42.74
N ALA A 209 2.41 5.32 43.63
CA ALA A 209 2.03 6.66 43.99
C ALA A 209 3.17 7.34 44.76
N PRO A 210 3.43 8.63 44.54
CA PRO A 210 3.88 9.50 45.60
C PRO A 210 2.71 10.35 46.11
N ALA A 211 2.60 10.38 47.44
CA ALA A 211 1.68 11.19 48.19
C ALA A 211 1.97 12.69 48.01
N GLY A 212 0.88 13.47 47.94
CA GLY A 212 0.73 14.80 48.53
C GLY A 212 1.74 15.90 48.17
N ASN A 213 1.26 16.93 47.48
CA ASN A 213 1.04 18.20 48.19
C ASN A 213 0.00 19.07 47.50
N ALA A 214 -0.95 19.54 48.30
CA ALA A 214 -1.90 20.57 47.94
C ALA A 214 -1.19 21.91 47.80
N THR A 215 -1.65 22.74 46.87
CA THR A 215 -1.85 24.17 47.12
C THR A 215 -2.87 24.70 46.13
N ASP A 216 -3.88 25.33 46.71
CA ASP A 216 -4.95 26.07 46.07
C ASP A 216 -4.41 27.19 45.19
N HIS A 217 -5.05 27.38 44.03
CA HIS A 217 -5.33 28.72 43.50
C HIS A 217 -6.62 28.66 42.67
N GLU A 218 -7.67 29.25 43.23
CA GLU A 218 -8.84 29.75 42.52
C GLU A 218 -8.41 30.70 41.39
N GLU A 219 -8.97 30.55 40.18
CA GLU A 219 -9.60 31.70 39.52
C GLU A 219 -10.54 31.30 38.36
N LYS A 220 -11.79 31.73 38.52
CA LYS A 220 -12.75 32.25 37.54
C LYS A 220 -13.14 31.43 36.29
N ASN A 221 -14.30 30.82 36.47
CA ASN A 221 -15.38 30.64 35.52
C ASN A 221 -15.77 31.95 34.80
N ASP A 222 -15.88 31.92 33.48
CA ASP A 222 -16.81 32.76 32.71
C ASP A 222 -17.35 31.91 31.55
N GLY A 223 -18.68 31.76 31.54
CA GLY A 223 -19.41 30.90 30.61
C GLY A 223 -20.12 31.65 29.50
N ALA A 224 -20.76 30.82 28.66
CA ALA A 224 -21.89 31.14 27.78
C ALA A 224 -21.54 32.01 26.55
N HIS A 225 -22.21 31.98 25.39
CA HIS A 225 -23.50 31.42 24.97
C HIS A 225 -23.60 31.61 23.43
N LEU A 226 -24.20 30.66 22.69
CA LEU A 226 -25.03 30.83 21.46
C LEU A 226 -24.38 31.49 20.21
N ALA A 227 -24.78 31.32 18.96
CA ALA A 227 -25.99 30.86 18.27
C ALA A 227 -25.54 30.25 16.91
N ARG A 228 -26.17 29.20 16.36
CA ARG A 228 -27.41 29.22 15.56
C ARG A 228 -27.44 30.34 14.49
N THR A 229 -27.15 30.00 13.25
CA THR A 229 -27.81 30.60 12.08
C THR A 229 -27.91 29.59 10.96
N GLN A 230 -29.14 29.12 10.75
CA GLN A 230 -29.62 28.62 9.47
C GLN A 230 -29.68 29.80 8.50
N ARG A 231 -29.34 29.55 7.22
CA ARG A 231 -29.97 30.24 6.10
C ARG A 231 -30.29 29.20 5.03
N GLU A 232 -31.58 28.99 4.88
CA GLU A 232 -32.23 28.54 3.66
C GLU A 232 -32.00 29.59 2.56
N GLU A 233 -31.86 29.14 1.32
CA GLU A 233 -32.39 29.86 0.15
C GLU A 233 -32.45 28.90 -1.05
N THR A 234 -33.68 28.41 -1.25
CA THR A 234 -34.48 28.41 -2.49
C THR A 234 -34.05 27.66 -3.76
N GLN A 235 -34.97 26.76 -4.13
CA GLN A 235 -35.23 26.14 -5.42
C GLN A 235 -35.43 27.14 -6.57
N HIS A 236 -34.98 26.78 -7.77
CA HIS A 236 -35.59 27.01 -9.11
C HIS A 236 -34.97 25.91 -9.99
N GLY A 237 -35.66 24.93 -10.58
CA GLY A 237 -36.97 24.96 -11.21
C GLY A 237 -36.79 25.24 -12.71
N THR A 238 -36.76 24.17 -13.53
CA THR A 238 -37.33 23.99 -14.89
C THR A 238 -36.46 23.11 -15.81
N GLU A 239 -36.86 21.84 -15.95
CA GLU A 239 -36.81 21.15 -17.25
C GLU A 239 -37.83 21.79 -18.22
N PRO A 240 -37.69 21.56 -19.53
CA PRO A 240 -38.77 20.86 -20.18
C PRO A 240 -38.31 19.69 -21.06
N GLU A 241 -39.13 18.64 -21.02
CA GLU A 241 -39.26 17.59 -22.03
C GLU A 241 -39.46 18.17 -23.44
N SER A 242 -38.99 17.46 -24.47
CA SER A 242 -39.89 16.64 -25.30
C SER A 242 -39.35 16.36 -26.71
N GLN A 243 -39.52 15.08 -27.09
CA GLN A 243 -39.94 14.57 -28.40
C GLN A 243 -38.96 14.49 -29.59
N GLY A 244 -38.85 13.25 -30.12
CA GLY A 244 -39.04 13.05 -31.56
C GLY A 244 -38.30 11.90 -32.25
N ARG A 245 -38.98 10.73 -32.34
CA ARG A 245 -39.07 9.79 -33.50
C ARG A 245 -37.77 9.31 -34.19
N ALA A 246 -37.44 8.01 -34.15
CA ALA A 246 -38.01 6.87 -34.89
C ALA A 246 -37.56 6.70 -36.38
N ARG A 247 -36.97 5.52 -36.64
CA ARG A 247 -37.01 4.61 -37.81
C ARG A 247 -35.94 4.66 -38.93
N ALA A 248 -35.54 3.42 -39.25
CA ALA A 248 -35.23 2.79 -40.55
C ALA A 248 -33.81 2.96 -41.13
N ALA A 249 -33.00 1.90 -41.06
CA ALA A 249 -32.84 0.87 -42.10
C ALA A 249 -32.01 -0.29 -41.54
#